data_AF-A0A8S3VLU0-F1
#
_entry.id   AF-A0A8S3VLU0-F1
#
_cell.length_a   1.000
_cell.length_b   1.000
_cell.length_c   1.000
_cell.angle_alpha   90.00
_cell.angle_beta   90.00
_cell.angle_gamma   90.00
#
_symmetry.space_group_name_H-M   'P 1'
#
loop_
_entity.id
_entity.type
_entity.pdbx_description
1 polymer ?
#
loop_
_entity_poly.entity_id
_entity_poly.type
_entity_poly.pdbx_seq_one_letter_code
_entity_poly.pdbx_strand_id
1 'polypeptide(L)'
;MLGSEEILKSKSVSTKKDKIDQFDKDLIKTTVHNLFRKNECVTLKKLKQLLEKNHEISLSKYKLWKTLHELGFRYKRVDKNRKGLVERKDIVNQRIQYLRTIKKKREEGYTVVYLDETWVDTNHTTSHQWTSSEDTKNRKIPLDSEIESESENDDLSDGDETEDYEWP
;
A
#
# COMPACT_ATOMS: atom_id res chain seq x y z
N MET A 1 -33.98 31.86 -57.40
CA MET A 1 -33.50 32.23 -56.05
C MET A 1 -34.47 31.62 -55.06
N LEU A 2 -33.97 30.97 -54.00
CA LEU A 2 -34.66 30.08 -53.05
C LEU A 2 -34.73 28.63 -53.58
N GLY A 3 -34.10 27.61 -53.01
CA GLY A 3 -33.36 27.48 -51.77
C GLY A 3 -33.91 26.31 -50.98
N SER A 4 -33.13 25.22 -50.86
CA SER A 4 -33.04 24.32 -49.69
C SER A 4 -32.38 23.00 -50.12
N GLU A 5 -31.08 22.90 -49.94
CA GLU A 5 -30.38 21.62 -49.89
C GLU A 5 -30.85 20.88 -48.62
N GLU A 6 -31.47 19.71 -48.77
CA GLU A 6 -31.81 18.84 -47.66
C GLU A 6 -30.53 18.24 -47.06
N ILE A 7 -30.06 18.84 -45.97
CA ILE A 7 -29.01 18.27 -45.14
C ILE A 7 -29.60 17.08 -44.37
N LEU A 8 -29.38 15.87 -44.88
CA LEU A 8 -29.68 14.63 -44.17
C LEU A 8 -28.83 14.57 -42.89
N LYS A 9 -29.45 14.92 -41.76
CA LYS A 9 -28.91 14.82 -40.41
C LYS A 9 -28.51 13.37 -40.13
N SER A 10 -27.21 13.08 -40.13
CA SER A 10 -26.71 11.73 -39.83
C SER A 10 -27.10 11.35 -38.40
N LYS A 11 -27.80 10.22 -38.26
CA LYS A 11 -28.11 9.62 -36.96
C LYS A 11 -26.78 9.31 -36.26
N SER A 12 -26.57 9.91 -35.09
CA SER A 12 -25.42 9.62 -34.25
C SER A 12 -25.42 8.13 -33.88
N VAL A 13 -24.34 7.43 -34.25
CA VAL A 13 -24.11 6.05 -33.82
C VAL A 13 -23.98 6.06 -32.29
N SER A 14 -24.99 5.53 -31.60
CA SER A 14 -24.97 5.37 -30.15
C SER A 14 -23.80 4.47 -29.76
N THR A 15 -22.76 5.05 -29.16
CA THR A 15 -21.60 4.28 -28.70
C THR A 15 -22.02 3.37 -27.55
N LYS A 16 -21.87 2.05 -27.75
CA LYS A 16 -22.07 1.00 -26.73
C LYS A 16 -21.02 1.08 -25.61
N LYS A 17 -20.89 2.21 -24.90
CA LYS A 17 -19.88 2.43 -23.83
C LYS A 17 -20.47 2.39 -22.41
N ASP A 18 -21.68 1.86 -22.25
CA ASP A 18 -22.41 1.93 -20.98
C ASP A 18 -22.55 0.61 -20.23
N LYS A 19 -22.35 -0.54 -20.88
CA LYS A 19 -22.46 -1.83 -20.21
C LYS A 19 -21.06 -2.42 -20.00
N ILE A 20 -20.68 -2.55 -18.74
CA ILE A 20 -19.47 -3.26 -18.32
C ILE A 20 -19.85 -4.74 -18.28
N ASP A 21 -19.20 -5.55 -19.09
CA ASP A 21 -19.49 -6.98 -19.18
C ASP A 21 -18.85 -7.73 -18.00
N GLN A 22 -19.27 -8.98 -17.77
CA GLN A 22 -18.68 -9.82 -16.72
C GLN A 22 -17.18 -10.00 -16.93
N PHE A 23 -16.73 -10.13 -18.18
CA PHE A 23 -15.31 -10.20 -18.52
C PHE A 23 -14.53 -8.97 -18.05
N ASP A 24 -15.07 -7.76 -18.29
CA ASP A 24 -14.44 -6.52 -17.84
C ASP A 24 -14.36 -6.45 -16.31
N LYS A 25 -15.40 -6.94 -15.63
CA LYS A 25 -15.43 -7.02 -14.16
C LYS A 25 -14.35 -7.96 -13.62
N ASP A 26 -14.18 -9.13 -14.24
CA ASP A 26 -13.17 -10.11 -13.86
C ASP A 26 -11.74 -9.57 -14.10
N LEU A 27 -11.56 -8.81 -15.18
CA LEU A 27 -10.30 -8.15 -15.50
C LEU A 27 -9.96 -7.06 -14.47
N ILE A 28 -10.94 -6.23 -14.09
CA ILE A 28 -10.79 -5.23 -13.03
C ILE A 28 -10.43 -5.91 -11.71
N LYS A 29 -11.15 -6.99 -11.32
CA LYS A 29 -10.89 -7.76 -10.10
C LYS A 29 -9.45 -8.30 -10.11
N THR A 30 -9.03 -8.92 -11.20
CA THR A 30 -7.67 -9.47 -11.37
C THR A 30 -6.60 -8.39 -11.25
N THR A 31 -6.82 -7.24 -11.89
CA THR A 31 -5.90 -6.10 -11.85
C THR A 31 -5.73 -5.57 -10.43
N VAL A 32 -6.82 -5.45 -9.67
CA VAL A 32 -6.79 -5.03 -8.27
C VAL A 32 -6.02 -6.03 -7.40
N HIS A 33 -6.28 -7.33 -7.54
CA HIS A 33 -5.53 -8.35 -6.80
C HIS A 33 -4.03 -8.35 -7.16
N ASN A 34 -3.68 -8.09 -8.42
CA ASN A 34 -2.28 -7.97 -8.83
C ASN A 34 -1.58 -6.76 -8.18
N LEU A 35 -2.29 -5.65 -7.97
CA LEU A 35 -1.76 -4.51 -7.23
C LEU A 35 -1.57 -4.84 -5.74
N PHE A 36 -2.51 -5.58 -5.14
CA PHE A 36 -2.36 -6.04 -3.76
C PHE A 36 -1.18 -6.99 -3.58
N ARG A 37 -0.95 -7.92 -4.52
CA ARG A 37 0.23 -8.81 -4.49
C ARG A 37 1.56 -8.05 -4.56
N LYS A 38 1.56 -6.88 -5.23
CA LYS A 38 2.73 -5.99 -5.30
C LYS A 38 2.86 -5.07 -4.09
N ASN A 39 2.00 -5.23 -3.07
CA ASN A 39 1.88 -4.33 -1.93
C ASN A 39 1.73 -2.86 -2.37
N GLU A 40 1.08 -2.58 -3.49
CA GLU A 40 0.88 -1.21 -3.95
C GLU A 40 -0.50 -0.69 -3.56
N CYS A 41 -0.57 0.58 -3.13
CA CYS A 41 -1.85 1.24 -2.88
C CYS A 41 -2.67 1.32 -4.16
N VAL A 42 -3.88 0.75 -4.13
CA VAL A 42 -4.85 0.82 -5.22
C VAL A 42 -5.53 2.18 -5.16
N THR A 43 -5.25 3.04 -6.12
CA THR A 43 -5.95 4.33 -6.30
C THR A 43 -6.76 4.28 -7.58
N LEU A 44 -7.96 4.87 -7.62
CA LEU A 44 -8.80 4.90 -8.83
C LEU A 44 -8.06 5.47 -10.05
N LYS A 45 -7.21 6.50 -9.85
CA LYS A 45 -6.36 7.07 -10.90
C LYS A 45 -5.38 6.04 -11.46
N LYS A 46 -4.69 5.32 -10.58
CA LYS A 46 -3.70 4.30 -10.94
C LYS A 46 -4.36 3.12 -11.65
N LEU A 47 -5.50 2.66 -11.12
CA LEU A 47 -6.27 1.58 -11.71
C LEU A 47 -6.78 1.97 -13.10
N LYS A 48 -7.32 3.19 -13.26
CA LYS A 48 -7.72 3.72 -14.57
C LYS A 48 -6.55 3.73 -15.57
N GLN A 49 -5.41 4.31 -15.18
CA GLN A 49 -4.21 4.35 -16.03
C GLN A 49 -3.74 2.95 -16.45
N LEU A 50 -3.80 1.98 -15.54
CA LEU A 50 -3.38 0.61 -15.81
C LEU A 50 -4.35 -0.12 -16.74
N LEU A 51 -5.66 0.10 -16.56
CA LEU A 51 -6.71 -0.46 -17.43
C LEU A 51 -6.65 0.13 -18.84
N GLU A 52 -6.43 1.44 -18.97
CA GLU A 52 -6.26 2.10 -20.27
C GLU A 52 -4.99 1.60 -20.98
N LYS A 53 -3.89 1.41 -20.25
CA LYS A 53 -2.61 0.95 -20.82
C LYS A 53 -2.64 -0.51 -21.27
N ASN A 54 -3.22 -1.41 -20.47
CA ASN A 54 -3.08 -2.85 -20.68
C ASN A 54 -4.26 -3.46 -21.45
N HIS A 55 -5.42 -2.81 -21.40
CA HIS A 55 -6.68 -3.42 -21.83
C HIS A 55 -7.54 -2.48 -22.69
N GLU A 56 -7.06 -1.27 -22.99
CA GLU A 56 -7.76 -0.25 -23.80
C GLU A 56 -9.17 0.12 -23.28
N ILE A 57 -9.48 -0.22 -22.02
CA ILE A 57 -10.79 0.06 -21.43
C ILE A 57 -10.79 1.49 -20.89
N SER A 58 -11.45 2.40 -21.61
CA SER A 58 -11.65 3.77 -21.14
C SER A 58 -12.91 3.88 -20.27
N LEU A 59 -12.73 3.78 -18.95
CA LEU A 59 -13.80 3.97 -17.96
C LEU A 59 -13.72 5.36 -17.31
N SER A 60 -14.90 5.90 -16.98
CA SER A 60 -15.01 7.03 -16.06
C SER A 60 -14.64 6.61 -14.64
N LYS A 61 -14.06 7.52 -13.85
CA LYS A 61 -13.75 7.28 -12.42
C LYS A 61 -14.98 6.83 -11.64
N TYR A 62 -16.15 7.41 -11.92
CA TYR A 62 -17.41 7.05 -11.26
C TYR A 62 -17.84 5.62 -11.60
N LYS A 63 -17.75 5.23 -12.88
CA LYS A 63 -18.06 3.86 -13.32
C LYS A 63 -17.14 2.85 -12.63
N LEU A 64 -15.84 3.15 -12.59
CA LEU A 64 -14.85 2.30 -11.91
C LEU A 64 -15.11 2.19 -10.40
N TRP A 65 -15.48 3.28 -9.75
CA TRP A 65 -15.86 3.27 -8.33
C TRP A 65 -17.10 2.39 -8.11
N LYS A 66 -18.13 2.53 -8.96
CA LYS A 66 -19.35 1.73 -8.87
C LYS A 66 -19.07 0.25 -9.09
N THR A 67 -18.28 -0.12 -10.10
CA THR A 67 -17.93 -1.52 -10.34
C THR A 67 -17.13 -2.14 -9.22
N LEU A 68 -16.21 -1.40 -8.60
CA LEU A 68 -15.48 -1.89 -7.43
C LEU A 68 -16.43 -2.22 -6.27
N HIS A 69 -17.46 -1.40 -6.04
CA HIS A 69 -18.46 -1.70 -5.02
C HIS A 69 -19.33 -2.91 -5.38
N GLU A 70 -19.74 -3.03 -6.64
CA GLU A 70 -20.46 -4.21 -7.15
C GLU A 70 -19.64 -5.50 -6.99
N LEU A 71 -18.33 -5.42 -7.17
CA LEU A 71 -17.38 -6.52 -6.96
C LEU A 71 -17.09 -6.84 -5.49
N GLY A 72 -17.70 -6.10 -4.55
CA GLY A 72 -17.52 -6.33 -3.11
C GLY A 72 -16.28 -5.67 -2.50
N PHE A 73 -15.57 -4.82 -3.23
CA PHE A 73 -14.51 -3.99 -2.66
C PHE A 73 -15.12 -2.82 -1.88
N ARG A 74 -14.45 -2.43 -0.81
CA ARG A 74 -14.83 -1.27 0.01
C ARG A 74 -13.61 -0.41 0.27
N TYR A 75 -13.79 0.91 0.17
CA TYR A 75 -12.77 1.87 0.58
C TYR A 75 -12.93 2.15 2.06
N LYS A 76 -11.98 1.69 2.88
CA LYS A 76 -12.05 1.76 4.34
C LYS A 76 -10.77 2.33 4.91
N ARG A 77 -10.86 2.86 6.13
CA ARG A 77 -9.68 3.23 6.93
C ARG A 77 -8.87 1.97 7.23
N VAL A 78 -7.55 2.07 7.13
CA VAL A 78 -6.61 0.98 7.42
C VAL A 78 -6.21 1.07 8.89
N ASP A 79 -6.42 -0.01 9.64
CA ASP A 79 -5.95 -0.10 11.02
C ASP A 79 -4.41 0.00 11.04
N LYS A 80 -3.86 0.81 11.93
CA LYS A 80 -2.41 1.09 12.03
C LYS A 80 -1.58 -0.18 12.20
N ASN A 81 -2.13 -1.19 12.84
CA ASN A 81 -1.42 -2.43 13.14
C ASN A 81 -1.62 -3.48 12.03
N ARG A 82 -2.39 -3.17 10.97
CA ARG A 82 -2.66 -4.06 9.82
C ARG A 82 -2.13 -3.51 8.49
N LYS A 83 -1.25 -2.54 8.61
CA LYS A 83 -0.55 -1.90 7.51
C LYS A 83 0.42 -2.94 6.94
N GLY A 84 0.12 -3.48 5.77
CA GLY A 84 1.18 -4.03 4.94
C GLY A 84 2.22 -2.93 4.80
N LEU A 85 3.44 -3.15 5.26
CA LEU A 85 4.54 -2.21 5.19
C LEU A 85 4.89 -1.99 3.72
N VAL A 86 4.12 -1.10 3.07
CA VAL A 86 4.43 -0.64 1.72
C VAL A 86 5.54 0.37 1.87
N GLU A 87 6.78 -0.05 1.66
CA GLU A 87 7.92 0.87 1.64
C GLU A 87 7.70 1.93 0.55
N ARG A 88 7.84 3.21 0.90
CA ARG A 88 7.85 4.27 -0.11
C ARG A 88 9.10 4.15 -0.98
N LYS A 89 9.03 4.62 -2.23
CA LYS A 89 10.15 4.54 -3.19
C LYS A 89 11.45 5.18 -2.70
N ASP A 90 11.35 6.27 -1.95
CA ASP A 90 12.50 6.94 -1.34
C ASP A 90 13.16 6.09 -0.24
N ILE A 91 12.37 5.43 0.60
CA ILE A 91 12.86 4.49 1.62
C ILE A 91 13.55 3.28 0.96
N VAL A 92 12.95 2.73 -0.11
CA VAL A 92 13.57 1.66 -0.92
C VAL A 92 14.94 2.11 -1.45
N ASN A 93 15.03 3.33 -2.00
CA ASN A 93 16.29 3.86 -2.52
C ASN A 93 17.34 4.03 -1.41
N GLN A 94 16.95 4.56 -0.25
CA GLN A 94 17.84 4.71 0.92
C GLN A 94 18.35 3.34 1.38
N ARG A 95 17.48 2.34 1.47
CA ARG A 95 17.84 0.97 1.82
C ARG A 95 18.83 0.38 0.82
N ILE A 96 18.60 0.54 -0.49
CA ILE A 96 19.53 0.07 -1.53
C ILE A 96 20.90 0.74 -1.38
N GLN A 97 20.93 2.06 -1.16
CA GLN A 97 22.17 2.80 -0.94
C GLN A 97 22.90 2.31 0.31
N TYR A 98 22.19 2.20 1.42
CA TYR A 98 22.71 1.69 2.68
C TYR A 98 23.33 0.29 2.53
N LEU A 99 22.62 -0.64 1.89
CA LEU A 99 23.11 -2.00 1.66
C LEU A 99 24.36 -2.04 0.79
N ARG A 100 24.43 -1.19 -0.25
CA ARG A 100 25.65 -1.05 -1.08
C ARG A 100 26.82 -0.52 -0.25
N THR A 101 26.60 0.49 0.58
CA THR A 101 27.62 1.07 1.45
C THR A 101 28.14 0.06 2.46
N ILE A 102 27.26 -0.66 3.15
CA ILE A 102 27.64 -1.69 4.12
C ILE A 102 28.41 -2.82 3.45
N LYS A 103 27.99 -3.26 2.26
CA LYS A 103 28.71 -4.29 1.51
C LYS A 103 30.15 -3.85 1.23
N LYS A 104 30.34 -2.63 0.71
CA LYS A 104 31.66 -2.07 0.45
C LYS A 104 32.51 -1.98 1.73
N LYS A 105 31.91 -1.56 2.85
CA LYS A 105 32.62 -1.45 4.13
C LYS A 105 33.09 -2.80 4.67
N ARG A 106 32.30 -3.86 4.45
CA ARG A 106 32.72 -5.24 4.79
C ARG A 106 33.87 -5.71 3.91
N GLU A 107 33.85 -5.40 2.61
CA GLU A 107 34.94 -5.72 1.67
C GLU A 107 36.25 -4.98 2.02
N GLU A 108 36.15 -3.76 2.54
CA GLU A 108 37.29 -2.96 3.03
C GLU A 108 37.81 -3.41 4.41
N GLY A 109 37.21 -4.43 5.04
CA GLY A 109 37.66 -4.98 6.32
C GLY A 109 37.12 -4.28 7.58
N TYR A 110 36.14 -3.39 7.45
CA TYR A 110 35.53 -2.73 8.62
C TYR A 110 34.58 -3.68 9.36
N THR A 111 34.65 -3.66 10.70
CA THR A 111 33.67 -4.33 11.57
C THR A 111 32.44 -3.44 11.72
N VAL A 112 31.27 -3.93 11.29
CA VAL A 112 30.01 -3.21 11.41
C VAL A 112 29.35 -3.62 12.73
N VAL A 113 29.22 -2.66 13.65
CA VAL A 113 28.48 -2.84 14.91
C VAL A 113 27.13 -2.13 14.78
N TYR A 114 26.06 -2.83 15.16
CA TYR A 114 24.71 -2.29 15.20
C TYR A 114 24.37 -2.00 16.66
N LEU A 115 24.14 -0.73 16.96
CA LEU A 115 23.56 -0.24 18.20
C LEU A 115 22.06 -0.10 17.87
N ASP A 116 21.18 -0.81 18.55
CA ASP A 116 19.73 -0.77 18.30
C ASP A 116 19.17 0.67 18.46
N GLU A 117 17.97 1.07 18.02
CA GLU A 117 16.64 0.46 17.90
C GLU A 117 15.99 0.81 16.55
N THR A 118 14.94 0.08 16.13
CA THR A 118 14.13 0.45 14.96
C THR A 118 12.69 0.73 15.37
N TRP A 119 12.39 2.00 15.65
CA TRP A 119 11.02 2.48 15.76
C TRP A 119 10.35 2.48 14.39
N VAL A 120 9.25 1.74 14.24
CA VAL A 120 8.47 1.74 13.00
C VAL A 120 7.68 3.04 12.91
N ASP A 121 8.09 3.97 12.04
CA ASP A 121 7.31 5.19 11.80
C ASP A 121 5.98 4.85 11.09
N THR A 122 4.91 4.82 11.89
CA THR A 122 3.56 4.53 11.42
C THR A 122 2.96 5.65 10.56
N ASN A 123 3.61 6.82 10.45
CA ASN A 123 3.16 7.94 9.62
C ASN A 123 3.36 7.69 8.12
N HIS A 124 4.14 6.67 7.75
CA HIS A 124 4.47 6.39 6.35
C HIS A 124 3.46 5.50 5.61
N THR A 125 2.26 5.33 6.15
CA THR A 125 1.24 4.46 5.54
C THR A 125 -0.03 5.20 5.19
N THR A 126 -0.65 4.80 4.07
CA THR A 126 -1.93 5.37 3.63
C THR A 126 -3.03 5.07 4.66
N SER A 127 -3.74 6.12 5.08
CA SER A 127 -4.82 6.01 6.08
C SER A 127 -6.04 5.25 5.57
N HIS A 128 -6.23 5.18 4.25
CA HIS A 128 -7.37 4.51 3.60
C HIS A 128 -6.90 3.65 2.43
N GLN A 129 -7.50 2.47 2.28
CA GLN A 129 -7.22 1.58 1.16
C GLN A 129 -8.50 0.87 0.70
N TRP A 130 -8.51 0.45 -0.56
CA TRP A 130 -9.51 -0.52 -1.04
C TRP A 130 -9.19 -1.89 -0.44
N THR A 131 -10.20 -2.53 0.14
CA THR A 131 -10.10 -3.85 0.74
C THR A 131 -11.20 -4.74 0.17
N SER A 132 -10.89 -5.97 -0.22
CA SER A 132 -11.90 -6.98 -0.54
C SER A 132 -12.45 -7.58 0.75
N SER A 133 -13.72 -7.96 0.75
CA SER A 133 -14.31 -8.73 1.86
C SER A 133 -13.58 -10.07 2.06
N GLU A 134 -13.05 -10.65 0.98
CA GLU A 134 -12.26 -11.90 0.97
C GLU A 134 -10.86 -11.73 1.58
N ASP A 135 -10.21 -10.56 1.38
CA ASP A 135 -8.81 -10.33 1.76
C ASP A 135 -8.60 -10.13 3.27
N THR A 136 -9.67 -9.83 4.02
CA THR A 136 -9.59 -9.61 5.48
C THR A 136 -9.14 -10.86 6.25
N LYS A 137 -9.25 -12.05 5.66
CA LYS A 137 -8.89 -13.32 6.29
C LYS A 137 -7.43 -13.75 6.05
N ASN A 138 -6.75 -13.18 5.05
CA ASN A 138 -5.51 -13.76 4.50
C ASN A 138 -4.24 -12.90 4.64
N ARG A 139 -4.28 -11.75 5.33
CA ARG A 139 -3.07 -10.95 5.55
C ARG A 139 -2.31 -11.46 6.77
N LYS A 140 -1.18 -12.15 6.52
CA LYS A 140 -0.18 -12.44 7.56
C LYS A 140 0.41 -11.12 8.04
N ILE A 141 0.03 -10.70 9.23
CA ILE A 141 0.65 -9.58 9.93
C ILE A 141 1.21 -10.16 11.22
N PRO A 142 2.51 -9.96 11.54
CA PRO A 142 3.01 -10.26 12.87
C PRO A 142 2.20 -9.46 13.88
N LEU A 143 1.52 -10.15 14.80
CA LEU A 143 0.85 -9.51 15.93
C LEU A 143 1.93 -9.20 16.96
N ASP A 144 2.11 -7.92 17.29
CA ASP A 144 3.05 -7.45 18.32
C ASP A 144 2.65 -7.90 19.74
N SER A 145 1.59 -8.70 19.91
CA SER A 145 1.04 -9.12 21.20
C SER A 145 1.82 -10.24 21.90
N GLU A 146 3.00 -10.62 21.41
CA GLU A 146 3.82 -11.70 22.00
C GLU A 146 5.10 -11.20 22.70
N ILE A 147 5.37 -9.89 22.72
CA ILE A 147 6.63 -9.34 23.28
C ILE A 147 6.46 -8.78 24.71
N GLU A 148 5.22 -8.50 25.16
CA GLU A 148 4.99 -7.86 26.47
C GLU A 148 4.91 -8.85 27.66
N SER A 149 5.12 -10.15 27.46
CA SER A 149 4.96 -11.16 28.53
C SER A 149 6.23 -11.54 29.30
N GLU A 150 7.38 -10.89 29.07
CA GLU A 150 8.64 -11.21 29.79
C GLU A 150 9.18 -10.09 30.68
N SER A 151 8.46 -8.99 30.89
CA SER A 151 8.92 -7.88 31.75
C SER A 151 7.96 -7.57 32.89
N GLU A 152 7.65 -8.55 33.73
CA GLU A 152 7.09 -8.30 35.07
C GLU A 152 7.24 -9.58 35.90
N ASN A 153 8.26 -9.60 36.76
CA ASN A 153 8.25 -10.11 38.14
C ASN A 153 9.66 -9.95 38.74
N ASP A 154 9.75 -9.05 39.72
CA ASP A 154 10.47 -9.13 41.01
C ASP A 154 12.01 -9.31 40.98
N ASP A 155 12.84 -8.50 41.66
CA ASP A 155 12.78 -8.18 43.08
C ASP A 155 13.72 -6.98 43.42
N LEU A 156 13.17 -5.98 44.11
CA LEU A 156 13.90 -4.89 44.75
C LEU A 156 14.43 -5.40 46.10
N SER A 157 15.72 -5.67 46.20
CA SER A 157 16.40 -5.82 47.49
C SER A 157 17.26 -4.58 47.74
N ASP A 158 16.81 -3.75 48.68
CA ASP A 158 17.58 -2.72 49.35
C ASP A 158 18.91 -3.27 49.91
N GLY A 159 19.97 -2.48 49.80
CA GLY A 159 21.30 -2.77 50.31
C GLY A 159 22.18 -1.52 50.23
N ASP A 160 22.12 -0.74 51.31
CA ASP A 160 22.95 0.40 51.68
C ASP A 160 24.46 0.14 51.48
N GLU A 161 25.18 1.06 50.83
CA GLU A 161 26.57 1.40 51.17
C GLU A 161 27.00 2.69 50.45
N THR A 162 27.19 3.74 51.25
CA THR A 162 27.80 5.02 50.87
C THR A 162 29.29 4.85 50.61
N GLU A 163 29.78 5.24 49.42
CA GLU A 163 31.19 5.54 49.21
C GLU A 163 31.38 6.90 48.52
N ASP A 164 32.03 7.80 49.26
CA ASP A 164 32.49 9.11 48.87
C ASP A 164 33.52 9.02 47.74
N TYR A 165 33.17 9.50 46.54
CA TYR A 165 34.14 9.74 45.47
C TYR A 165 34.37 11.24 45.27
N GLU A 166 35.45 11.73 45.87
CA GLU A 166 36.12 12.98 45.51
C GLU A 166 36.69 12.87 44.08
N TRP A 167 36.28 13.80 43.21
CA TRP A 167 36.81 13.93 41.85
C TRP A 167 38.13 14.71 41.83
N PRO A 168 39.18 14.21 41.15
CA PRO A 168 40.39 14.99 40.85
C PRO A 168 40.20 15.99 39.68
#